data_AF-A0A498PQ95-F1
#
_entry.id   AF-A0A498PQ95-F1
#
_cell.length_a   1.000
_cell.length_b   1.000
_cell.length_c   1.000
_cell.angle_alpha   90.00
_cell.angle_beta   90.00
_cell.angle_gamma   90.00
#
_symmetry.space_group_name_H-M   'P 1'
#
loop_
_entity.id
_entity.type
_entity.pdbx_description
1 polymer ?
#
loop_
_entity_poly.entity_id
_entity_poly.type
_entity_poly.pdbx_seq_one_letter_code
_entity_poly.pdbx_strand_id
1 'polypeptide(L)'
;MTGPASLDIAGHHVTITHPDRVVFPGRDGRSGYTKLDLVRYYLSVADGALRGVAGRPMILKRYVKGISEEAVFQKRAPANRPDWVDVAELRYASGTSAKEAVIHDPAGLAWVINLGCVDLNPHPVLAVDLDHPDELRIDLDPMPGVEWRRIIDVALVAREVLEDNGLTGWPKTSGSRGFHVYARIAPHWPFSKVRLAAQTIAREVERRMPDAATSRWWKEERQGVFVDFNQNAKDRTVASAYSVRATPDARVSAPLHWDEVPDCDPRDFTVHTVPTRLAEMGDPCARMDEAVGDLDRLLTLAEELGPPEKAPTRAGKPTDGRRRSSKPLIEVARTKTRDEAMAALDTWRSRHPAAARCLEPADVLVDGMRGPSSIWYRIRINLQHVPPEQRPPQQELIADYSPWVGYSPKPKPASDTDQT
;
A
#
# COMPACT_ATOMS: atom_id res chain seq x y z
N MET A 1 -11.12 17.38 -28.34
CA MET A 1 -11.50 16.82 -27.02
C MET A 1 -12.97 17.06 -26.84
N THR A 2 -13.74 16.05 -26.43
CA THR A 2 -15.14 16.30 -26.03
C THR A 2 -15.19 17.27 -24.85
N GLY A 3 -16.29 18.02 -24.77
CA GLY A 3 -16.57 18.87 -23.62
C GLY A 3 -16.73 18.07 -22.32
N PRO A 4 -16.89 18.74 -21.17
CA PRO A 4 -17.22 18.07 -19.92
C PRO A 4 -18.49 17.23 -20.05
N ALA A 5 -18.51 16.07 -19.39
CA ALA A 5 -19.71 15.24 -19.29
C ALA A 5 -20.39 15.47 -17.95
N SER A 6 -21.69 15.72 -17.95
CA SER A 6 -22.48 15.87 -16.73
C SER A 6 -23.25 14.60 -16.44
N LEU A 7 -23.19 14.13 -15.19
CA LEU A 7 -23.88 12.94 -14.71
C LEU A 7 -24.68 13.28 -13.45
N ASP A 8 -25.93 12.83 -13.37
CA ASP A 8 -26.72 12.89 -12.14
C ASP A 8 -26.55 11.58 -11.37
N ILE A 9 -25.87 11.63 -10.22
CA ILE A 9 -25.44 10.47 -9.45
C ILE A 9 -25.85 10.71 -8.00
N ALA A 10 -26.63 9.79 -7.41
CA ALA A 10 -27.08 9.89 -6.02
C ALA A 10 -27.74 11.24 -5.65
N GLY A 11 -28.44 11.88 -6.61
CA GLY A 11 -29.07 13.20 -6.41
C GLY A 11 -28.12 14.40 -6.58
N HIS A 12 -26.84 14.16 -6.92
CA HIS A 12 -25.85 15.20 -7.16
C HIS A 12 -25.51 15.32 -8.64
N HIS A 13 -25.35 16.57 -9.09
CA HIS A 13 -24.85 16.85 -10.43
C HIS A 13 -23.31 16.84 -10.44
N VAL A 14 -22.71 15.84 -11.08
CA VAL A 14 -21.26 15.64 -11.12
C VAL A 14 -20.73 15.91 -12.53
N THR A 15 -19.89 16.95 -12.67
CA THR A 15 -19.23 17.28 -13.95
C THR A 15 -17.88 16.57 -14.08
N ILE A 16 -17.79 15.61 -14.99
CA ILE A 16 -16.57 14.90 -15.36
C ILE A 16 -15.78 15.73 -16.38
N THR A 17 -14.60 16.19 -15.98
CA THR A 17 -13.74 17.03 -16.83
C THR A 17 -12.76 16.17 -17.62
N HIS A 18 -12.52 16.51 -18.88
CA HIS A 18 -11.67 15.72 -19.79
C HIS A 18 -12.04 14.22 -19.80
N PRO A 19 -13.31 13.88 -20.10
CA PRO A 19 -13.80 12.50 -20.02
C PRO A 19 -12.98 11.54 -20.90
N ASP A 20 -12.57 11.98 -22.10
CA ASP A 20 -11.77 11.19 -23.05
C ASP A 20 -10.29 11.03 -22.66
N ARG A 21 -9.85 11.60 -21.54
CA ARG A 21 -8.44 11.50 -21.13
C ARG A 21 -8.10 10.03 -20.92
N VAL A 22 -7.17 9.52 -21.70
CA VAL A 22 -6.63 8.16 -21.54
C VAL A 22 -5.92 8.08 -20.19
N VAL A 23 -6.42 7.19 -19.32
CA VAL A 23 -5.81 6.88 -18.03
C VAL A 23 -4.93 5.65 -18.16
N PHE A 24 -5.43 4.63 -18.86
CA PHE A 24 -4.71 3.40 -19.19
C PHE A 24 -4.50 3.35 -20.71
N PRO A 25 -3.25 3.40 -21.20
CA PRO A 25 -2.97 3.25 -22.62
C PRO A 25 -3.49 1.91 -23.16
N GLY A 26 -3.89 1.90 -24.44
CA GLY A 26 -4.25 0.67 -25.13
C GLY A 26 -3.06 -0.29 -25.23
N ARG A 27 -3.34 -1.60 -25.19
CA ARG A 27 -2.34 -2.66 -25.29
C ARG A 27 -2.87 -3.81 -26.14
N ASP A 28 -1.98 -4.50 -26.83
CA ASP A 28 -2.29 -5.72 -27.59
C ASP A 28 -3.47 -5.52 -28.56
N GLY A 29 -3.50 -4.37 -29.25
CA GLY A 29 -4.54 -4.01 -30.21
C GLY A 29 -5.87 -3.54 -29.60
N ARG A 30 -6.01 -3.48 -28.28
CA ARG A 30 -7.22 -2.99 -27.59
C ARG A 30 -7.14 -1.49 -27.34
N SER A 31 -8.30 -0.83 -27.34
CA SER A 31 -8.42 0.55 -26.89
C SER A 31 -8.05 0.68 -25.41
N GLY A 32 -7.42 1.80 -25.06
CA GLY A 32 -7.16 2.15 -23.67
C GLY A 32 -8.43 2.53 -22.91
N TYR A 33 -8.32 2.66 -21.59
CA TYR A 33 -9.41 3.15 -20.75
C TYR A 33 -9.29 4.65 -20.50
N THR A 34 -10.39 5.34 -20.73
CA THR A 34 -10.50 6.78 -20.46
C THR A 34 -10.88 7.04 -19.01
N LYS A 35 -10.83 8.31 -18.61
CA LYS A 35 -11.34 8.76 -17.30
C LYS A 35 -12.82 8.40 -17.13
N LEU A 36 -13.63 8.63 -18.17
CA LEU A 36 -15.06 8.34 -18.09
C LEU A 36 -15.33 6.83 -17.96
N ASP A 37 -14.54 5.98 -18.60
CA ASP A 37 -14.65 4.52 -18.43
C ASP A 37 -14.34 4.11 -16.99
N LEU A 38 -13.31 4.72 -16.38
CA LEU A 38 -12.98 4.46 -14.98
C LEU A 38 -14.08 4.94 -14.03
N VAL A 39 -14.69 6.10 -14.29
CA VAL A 39 -15.86 6.57 -13.53
C VAL A 39 -17.01 5.57 -13.64
N ARG A 40 -17.32 5.10 -14.86
CA ARG A 40 -18.39 4.12 -15.09
C ARG A 40 -18.12 2.78 -14.39
N TYR A 41 -16.87 2.33 -14.38
CA TYR A 41 -16.47 1.15 -13.61
C TYR A 41 -16.77 1.33 -12.12
N TYR A 42 -16.34 2.43 -11.51
CA TYR A 42 -16.58 2.63 -10.07
C TYR A 42 -18.06 2.79 -9.74
N LEU A 43 -18.86 3.34 -10.66
CA LEU A 43 -20.31 3.37 -10.51
C LEU A 43 -20.95 1.98 -10.62
N SER A 44 -20.43 1.09 -11.47
CA SER A 44 -20.97 -0.28 -11.59
C SER A 44 -20.60 -1.18 -10.43
N VAL A 45 -19.55 -0.86 -9.67
CA VAL A 45 -19.14 -1.58 -8.44
C VAL A 45 -19.38 -0.78 -7.16
N ALA A 46 -20.19 0.28 -7.22
CA ALA A 46 -20.31 1.26 -6.14
C ALA A 46 -20.72 0.63 -4.80
N ASP A 47 -21.67 -0.30 -4.81
CA ASP A 47 -22.15 -0.96 -3.59
C ASP A 47 -21.03 -1.68 -2.83
N GLY A 48 -20.15 -2.37 -3.56
CA GLY A 48 -19.00 -3.06 -2.98
C GLY A 48 -17.85 -2.12 -2.63
N ALA A 49 -17.54 -1.17 -3.53
CA ALA A 49 -16.48 -0.20 -3.30
C ALA A 49 -16.75 0.67 -2.06
N LEU A 50 -17.99 1.13 -1.88
CA LEU A 50 -18.40 1.99 -0.76
C LEU A 50 -18.31 1.30 0.59
N ARG A 51 -18.57 -0.01 0.70
CA ARG A 51 -18.33 -0.76 1.96
C ARG A 51 -16.90 -0.61 2.46
N GLY A 52 -15.92 -0.48 1.55
CA GLY A 52 -14.52 -0.32 1.90
C GLY A 52 -14.06 1.12 2.14
N VAL A 53 -14.82 2.15 1.74
CA VAL A 53 -14.33 3.55 1.74
C VAL A 53 -15.29 4.58 2.33
N ALA A 54 -16.59 4.27 2.41
CA ALA A 54 -17.59 5.22 2.86
C ALA A 54 -17.32 5.66 4.30
N GLY A 55 -17.35 6.97 4.56
CA GLY A 55 -17.07 7.53 5.88
C GLY A 55 -15.61 7.43 6.31
N ARG A 56 -14.69 6.95 5.47
CA ARG A 56 -13.26 6.85 5.80
C ARG A 56 -12.49 8.03 5.18
N PRO A 57 -11.59 8.68 5.93
CA PRO A 57 -10.65 9.63 5.34
C PRO A 57 -9.69 8.90 4.39
N MET A 58 -9.35 9.55 3.29
CA MET A 58 -8.54 8.94 2.23
C MET A 58 -7.38 9.83 1.77
N ILE A 59 -6.26 9.18 1.48
CA ILE A 59 -5.16 9.80 0.73
C ILE A 59 -5.47 9.70 -0.76
N LEU A 60 -5.50 10.83 -1.46
CA LEU A 60 -5.72 10.88 -2.89
C LEU A 60 -4.41 10.60 -3.64
N LYS A 61 -4.34 9.50 -4.37
CA LYS A 61 -3.21 9.14 -5.23
C LYS A 61 -3.60 9.35 -6.70
N ARG A 62 -3.12 10.45 -7.26
CA ARG A 62 -3.68 11.02 -8.50
C ARG A 62 -2.75 10.80 -9.69
N TYR A 63 -3.25 10.10 -10.70
CA TYR A 63 -2.65 9.89 -12.01
C TYR A 63 -3.23 10.89 -13.02
N VAL A 64 -2.97 12.18 -12.78
CA VAL A 64 -3.59 13.27 -13.55
C VAL A 64 -3.31 13.14 -15.05
N LYS A 65 -2.16 12.58 -15.44
CA LYS A 65 -1.75 12.37 -16.84
C LYS A 65 -1.86 10.90 -17.30
N GLY A 66 -2.54 10.05 -16.53
CA GLY A 66 -2.58 8.60 -16.75
C GLY A 66 -1.46 7.85 -16.04
N ILE A 67 -1.49 6.51 -16.13
CA ILE A 67 -0.64 5.61 -15.34
C ILE A 67 0.81 5.51 -15.83
N SER A 68 1.11 6.01 -17.03
CA SER A 68 2.47 6.07 -17.58
C SER A 68 3.34 7.14 -16.93
N GLU A 69 2.73 8.02 -16.12
CA GLU A 69 3.39 9.12 -15.43
C GLU A 69 3.33 8.91 -13.91
N GLU A 70 4.27 9.50 -13.19
CA GLU A 70 4.33 9.40 -11.73
C GLU A 70 3.09 10.01 -11.06
N ALA A 71 2.60 9.32 -10.03
CA ALA A 71 1.42 9.76 -9.29
C ALA A 71 1.73 10.93 -8.35
N VAL A 72 0.74 11.80 -8.14
CA VAL A 72 0.78 12.84 -7.10
C VAL A 72 0.02 12.36 -5.89
N PHE A 73 0.67 12.35 -4.72
CA PHE A 73 0.02 12.05 -3.45
C PHE A 73 -0.48 13.33 -2.81
N GLN A 74 -1.76 13.36 -2.49
CA GLN A 74 -2.43 14.51 -1.91
C GLN A 74 -3.24 14.05 -0.69
N LYS A 75 -2.73 14.36 0.51
CA LYS A 75 -3.45 14.09 1.76
C LYS A 75 -4.58 15.09 1.98
N ARG A 76 -4.27 16.39 1.83
CA ARG A 76 -5.26 17.47 2.03
C ARG A 76 -6.26 17.50 0.88
N ALA A 77 -7.55 17.40 1.18
CA ALA A 77 -8.62 17.56 0.22
C ALA A 77 -8.51 18.92 -0.51
N PRO A 78 -8.88 19.00 -1.81
CA PRO A 78 -8.93 20.27 -2.53
C PRO A 78 -9.80 21.30 -1.79
N ALA A 79 -9.36 22.57 -1.77
CA ALA A 79 -10.12 23.64 -1.13
C ALA A 79 -11.46 23.88 -1.85
N ASN A 80 -11.43 23.89 -3.18
CA ASN A 80 -12.62 23.92 -4.02
C ASN A 80 -13.11 22.48 -4.26
N ARG A 81 -13.99 22.01 -3.38
CA ARG A 81 -14.66 20.71 -3.46
C ARG A 81 -16.17 20.93 -3.31
N PRO A 82 -17.02 20.02 -3.82
CA PRO A 82 -18.45 20.06 -3.55
C PRO A 82 -18.74 20.01 -2.04
N ASP A 83 -19.84 20.62 -1.64
CA ASP A 83 -20.31 20.68 -0.25
C ASP A 83 -20.65 19.29 0.33
N TRP A 84 -21.10 18.36 -0.52
CA TRP A 84 -21.36 16.96 -0.18
C TRP A 84 -20.11 16.09 -0.06
N VAL A 85 -18.91 16.64 -0.22
CA VAL A 85 -17.64 15.95 0.09
C VAL A 85 -17.09 16.43 1.42
N ASP A 86 -17.21 15.57 2.43
CA ASP A 86 -16.73 15.83 3.77
C ASP A 86 -15.21 15.75 3.90
N VAL A 87 -14.71 16.21 5.05
CA VAL A 87 -13.30 16.10 5.41
C VAL A 87 -13.13 15.73 6.88
N ALA A 88 -12.13 14.90 7.16
CA ALA A 88 -11.70 14.58 8.53
C ALA A 88 -10.25 15.05 8.74
N GLU A 89 -9.95 15.65 9.89
CA GLU A 89 -8.62 16.18 10.18
C GLU A 89 -7.74 15.16 10.90
N LEU A 90 -6.80 14.55 10.17
CA LEU A 90 -5.82 13.65 10.76
C LEU A 90 -4.62 14.44 11.30
N ARG A 91 -4.23 14.13 12.53
CA ARG A 91 -3.00 14.62 13.17
C ARG A 91 -1.91 13.55 13.08
N TYR A 92 -0.75 13.93 12.56
CA TYR A 92 0.38 13.04 12.35
C TYR A 92 1.41 13.15 13.49
N ALA A 93 2.22 12.10 13.67
CA ALA A 93 3.29 12.07 14.67
C ALA A 93 4.34 13.19 14.48
N SER A 94 4.43 13.79 13.29
CA SER A 94 5.26 14.97 13.01
C SER A 94 4.78 16.26 13.69
N GLY A 95 3.55 16.28 14.21
CA GLY A 95 2.87 17.49 14.73
C GLY A 95 2.10 18.28 13.66
N THR A 96 2.08 17.81 12.41
CA THR A 96 1.29 18.40 11.33
C THR A 96 -0.09 17.75 11.24
N SER A 97 -1.03 18.41 10.56
CA SER A 97 -2.35 17.84 10.25
C SER A 97 -2.75 18.03 8.79
N ALA A 98 -3.68 17.20 8.30
CA ALA A 98 -4.37 17.44 7.04
C ALA A 98 -5.85 17.08 7.15
N LYS A 99 -6.69 17.92 6.53
CA LYS A 99 -8.10 17.63 6.29
C LYS A 99 -8.18 16.74 5.05
N GLU A 100 -8.33 15.43 5.26
CA GLU A 100 -8.40 14.44 4.20
C GLU A 100 -9.85 14.26 3.73
N ALA A 101 -10.04 13.90 2.46
CA ALA A 101 -11.38 13.77 1.88
C ALA A 101 -12.10 12.54 2.45
N VAL A 102 -13.40 12.69 2.71
CA VAL A 102 -14.31 11.63 3.14
C VAL A 102 -15.47 11.60 2.14
N ILE A 103 -15.77 10.41 1.63
CA ILE A 103 -16.87 10.19 0.68
C ILE A 103 -17.89 9.23 1.28
N HIS A 104 -19.14 9.33 0.85
CA HIS A 104 -20.25 8.55 1.44
C HIS A 104 -21.07 7.77 0.41
N ASP A 105 -21.03 8.18 -0.85
CA ASP A 105 -21.96 7.72 -1.88
C ASP A 105 -21.27 7.58 -3.27
N PRO A 106 -21.99 7.10 -4.30
CA PRO A 106 -21.45 6.96 -5.63
C PRO A 106 -21.02 8.28 -6.30
N ALA A 107 -21.59 9.44 -5.90
CA ALA A 107 -21.15 10.74 -6.40
C ALA A 107 -19.76 11.09 -5.86
N GLY A 108 -19.51 10.78 -4.58
CA GLY A 108 -18.21 10.78 -3.92
C GLY A 108 -17.15 9.98 -4.68
N LEU A 109 -17.48 8.75 -5.05
CA LEU A 109 -16.60 7.91 -5.89
C LEU A 109 -16.30 8.60 -7.22
N ALA A 110 -17.33 8.99 -7.98
CA ALA A 110 -17.14 9.65 -9.28
C ALA A 110 -16.28 10.92 -9.17
N TRP A 111 -16.44 11.70 -8.10
CA TRP A 111 -15.63 12.89 -7.83
C TRP A 111 -14.15 12.55 -7.59
N VAL A 112 -13.86 11.58 -6.72
CA VAL A 112 -12.47 11.14 -6.44
C VAL A 112 -11.77 10.67 -7.71
N ILE A 113 -12.48 9.92 -8.56
CA ILE A 113 -11.95 9.43 -9.84
C ILE A 113 -11.79 10.57 -10.85
N ASN A 114 -12.72 11.53 -10.87
CA ASN A 114 -12.61 12.71 -11.73
C ASN A 114 -11.38 13.58 -11.41
N LEU A 115 -10.96 13.62 -10.14
CA LEU A 115 -9.71 14.26 -9.71
C LEU A 115 -8.45 13.53 -10.22
N GLY A 116 -8.60 12.35 -10.82
CA GLY A 116 -7.54 11.52 -11.38
C GLY A 116 -7.07 10.41 -10.46
N CYS A 117 -7.82 10.07 -9.40
CA CYS A 117 -7.48 8.88 -8.62
C CYS A 117 -7.76 7.62 -9.42
N VAL A 118 -6.87 6.65 -9.34
CA VAL A 118 -7.04 5.33 -9.95
C VAL A 118 -7.42 4.29 -8.91
N ASP A 119 -6.70 4.27 -7.79
CA ASP A 119 -6.99 3.46 -6.60
C ASP A 119 -7.66 4.31 -5.51
N LEU A 120 -8.37 3.65 -4.59
CA LEU A 120 -8.97 4.23 -3.40
C LEU A 120 -8.13 3.83 -2.19
N ASN A 121 -7.64 4.80 -1.41
CA ASN A 121 -6.69 4.56 -0.31
C ASN A 121 -7.22 5.10 1.04
N PRO A 122 -8.21 4.42 1.66
CA PRO A 122 -8.73 4.79 2.96
C PRO A 122 -7.80 4.41 4.12
N HIS A 123 -7.85 5.20 5.19
CA HIS A 123 -7.35 4.77 6.51
C HIS A 123 -8.27 3.67 7.08
N PRO A 124 -7.77 2.82 7.99
CA PRO A 124 -8.58 1.77 8.63
C PRO A 124 -9.46 2.32 9.76
N VAL A 125 -9.93 3.57 9.65
CA VAL A 125 -10.74 4.27 10.65
C VAL A 125 -11.91 4.98 9.97
N LEU A 126 -12.97 5.24 10.72
CA LEU A 126 -14.08 6.10 10.29
C LEU A 126 -13.81 7.55 10.70
N ALA A 127 -14.37 8.52 9.97
CA ALA A 127 -14.22 9.94 10.26
C ALA A 127 -14.72 10.36 11.65
N VAL A 128 -15.64 9.57 12.23
CA VAL A 128 -16.19 9.80 13.57
C VAL A 128 -15.23 9.39 14.71
N ASP A 129 -14.27 8.51 14.43
CA ASP A 129 -13.23 8.09 15.38
C ASP A 129 -11.93 7.78 14.63
N LEU A 130 -11.00 8.73 14.67
CA LEU A 130 -9.73 8.68 13.93
C LEU A 130 -8.60 7.97 14.69
N ASP A 131 -8.83 7.50 15.91
CA ASP A 131 -7.80 6.95 16.77
C ASP A 131 -7.95 5.44 17.01
N HIS A 132 -9.15 4.88 16.78
CA HIS A 132 -9.44 3.46 16.94
C HIS A 132 -9.82 2.79 15.62
N PRO A 133 -8.90 2.03 14.98
CA PRO A 133 -9.22 1.30 13.77
C PRO A 133 -10.32 0.27 13.96
N ASP A 134 -11.18 0.14 12.95
CA ASP A 134 -12.20 -0.91 12.83
C ASP A 134 -11.76 -2.00 11.84
N GLU A 135 -10.56 -1.92 11.28
CA GLU A 135 -10.00 -2.93 10.38
C GLU A 135 -8.59 -3.35 10.83
N LEU A 136 -8.40 -4.65 11.00
CA LEU A 136 -7.09 -5.29 10.97
C LEU A 136 -6.77 -5.71 9.53
N ARG A 137 -5.64 -5.27 8.99
CA ARG A 137 -5.25 -5.52 7.60
C ARG A 137 -3.98 -6.36 7.53
N ILE A 138 -4.06 -7.56 6.98
CA ILE A 138 -2.91 -8.41 6.69
C ILE A 138 -2.50 -8.16 5.24
N ASP A 139 -1.28 -7.68 5.03
CA ASP A 139 -0.70 -7.40 3.71
C ASP A 139 0.44 -8.38 3.43
N LEU A 140 0.29 -9.18 2.38
CA LEU A 140 1.25 -10.19 1.95
C LEU A 140 2.01 -9.63 0.75
N ASP A 141 3.21 -9.09 1.00
CA ASP A 141 4.08 -8.49 -0.02
C ASP A 141 5.20 -9.48 -0.42
N PRO A 142 5.11 -10.10 -1.61
CA PRO A 142 6.14 -11.02 -2.07
C PRO A 142 7.46 -10.30 -2.35
N MET A 143 8.56 -10.85 -1.84
CA MET A 143 9.89 -10.45 -2.29
C MET A 143 10.08 -10.82 -3.78
N PRO A 144 10.98 -10.13 -4.51
CA PRO A 144 11.24 -10.46 -5.91
C PRO A 144 11.58 -11.95 -6.10
N GLY A 145 10.95 -12.59 -7.10
CA GLY A 145 11.15 -14.00 -7.41
C GLY A 145 10.21 -14.98 -6.68
N VAL A 146 9.34 -14.49 -5.79
CA VAL A 146 8.32 -15.34 -5.16
C VAL A 146 7.15 -15.58 -6.12
N GLU A 147 6.86 -16.85 -6.37
CA GLU A 147 5.76 -17.30 -7.23
C GLU A 147 4.39 -17.08 -6.57
N TRP A 148 3.36 -16.84 -7.38
CA TRP A 148 1.99 -16.56 -6.92
C TRP A 148 1.45 -17.65 -5.99
N ARG A 149 1.67 -18.92 -6.31
CA ARG A 149 1.20 -20.04 -5.50
C ARG A 149 1.72 -19.97 -4.06
N ARG A 150 2.97 -19.53 -3.87
CA ARG A 150 3.56 -19.39 -2.53
C ARG A 150 2.87 -18.30 -1.71
N ILE A 151 2.38 -17.23 -2.37
CA ILE A 151 1.60 -16.16 -1.72
C ILE A 151 0.26 -16.71 -1.24
N ILE A 152 -0.39 -17.54 -2.06
CA ILE A 152 -1.65 -18.20 -1.72
C ILE A 152 -1.46 -19.16 -0.54
N ASP A 153 -0.41 -19.98 -0.52
CA ASP A 153 -0.12 -20.87 0.62
C ASP A 153 0.04 -20.06 1.92
N VAL A 154 0.74 -18.92 1.88
CA VAL A 154 0.88 -18.01 3.03
C VAL A 154 -0.45 -17.35 3.42
N ALA A 155 -1.30 -17.02 2.45
CA ALA A 155 -2.64 -16.46 2.72
C ALA A 155 -3.56 -17.46 3.44
N LEU A 156 -3.49 -18.74 3.08
CA LEU A 156 -4.23 -19.80 3.75
C LEU A 156 -3.75 -20.00 5.19
N VAL A 157 -2.44 -19.95 5.45
CA VAL A 157 -1.93 -19.99 6.83
C VAL A 157 -2.31 -18.73 7.61
N ALA A 158 -2.30 -17.55 6.97
CA ALA A 158 -2.77 -16.31 7.62
C ALA A 158 -4.25 -16.40 8.01
N ARG A 159 -5.09 -17.09 7.21
CA ARG A 159 -6.48 -17.39 7.55
C ARG A 159 -6.57 -18.25 8.81
N GLU A 160 -5.85 -19.37 8.87
CA GLU A 160 -5.84 -20.26 10.03
C GLU A 160 -5.45 -19.51 11.31
N VAL A 161 -4.41 -18.66 11.23
CA VAL A 161 -3.97 -17.85 12.37
C VAL A 161 -5.07 -16.87 12.82
N LEU A 162 -5.81 -16.26 11.89
CA LEU A 162 -6.95 -15.41 12.24
C LEU A 162 -8.05 -16.23 12.94
N GLU A 163 -8.42 -17.38 12.38
CA GLU A 163 -9.48 -18.27 12.90
C GLU A 163 -9.14 -18.80 14.30
N ASP A 164 -7.89 -19.23 14.54
CA ASP A 164 -7.39 -19.67 15.86
C ASP A 164 -7.56 -18.57 16.92
N ASN A 165 -7.48 -17.31 16.50
CA ASN A 165 -7.62 -16.13 17.36
C ASN A 165 -9.04 -15.54 17.36
N GLY A 166 -10.03 -16.22 16.79
CA GLY A 166 -11.43 -15.81 16.82
C GLY A 166 -11.77 -14.66 15.85
N LEU A 167 -10.94 -14.43 14.84
CA LEU A 167 -11.16 -13.42 13.81
C LEU A 167 -11.58 -14.06 12.49
N THR A 168 -12.53 -13.44 11.79
CA THR A 168 -12.92 -13.85 10.44
C THR A 168 -12.12 -13.05 9.41
N GLY A 169 -11.34 -13.75 8.59
CA GLY A 169 -10.58 -13.15 7.48
C GLY A 169 -11.42 -12.99 6.22
N TRP A 170 -11.22 -11.88 5.49
CA TRP A 170 -11.88 -11.54 4.24
C TRP A 170 -10.82 -11.30 3.15
N PRO A 171 -10.61 -12.26 2.23
CA PRO A 171 -9.50 -12.23 1.31
C PRO A 171 -9.77 -11.34 0.11
N LYS A 172 -8.72 -10.71 -0.41
CA LYS A 172 -8.73 -10.03 -1.69
C LYS A 172 -7.36 -10.06 -2.36
N THR A 173 -7.35 -10.16 -3.68
CA THR A 173 -6.11 -9.86 -4.42
C THR A 173 -5.74 -8.39 -4.17
N SER A 174 -4.44 -8.06 -4.22
CA SER A 174 -4.05 -6.65 -4.16
C SER A 174 -4.34 -5.91 -5.48
N GLY A 175 -4.51 -6.63 -6.59
CA GLY A 175 -4.48 -6.09 -7.96
C GLY A 175 -3.08 -5.66 -8.42
N SER A 176 -2.02 -5.96 -7.66
CA SER A 176 -0.62 -5.68 -8.02
C SER A 176 0.22 -6.95 -7.98
N ARG A 177 0.97 -7.21 -6.92
CA ARG A 177 1.80 -8.42 -6.76
C ARG A 177 1.42 -9.24 -5.53
N GLY A 178 0.93 -8.57 -4.49
CA GLY A 178 0.60 -9.19 -3.21
C GLY A 178 -0.86 -9.60 -3.06
N PHE A 179 -1.21 -9.96 -1.84
CA PHE A 179 -2.53 -10.41 -1.41
C PHE A 179 -2.89 -9.75 -0.09
N HIS A 180 -4.18 -9.47 0.15
CA HIS A 180 -4.61 -8.91 1.43
C HIS A 180 -5.68 -9.78 2.08
N VAL A 181 -5.68 -9.82 3.41
CA VAL A 181 -6.76 -10.41 4.21
C VAL A 181 -7.18 -9.37 5.24
N TYR A 182 -8.43 -8.96 5.22
CA TYR A 182 -8.97 -8.01 6.19
C TYR A 182 -9.72 -8.77 7.29
N ALA A 183 -9.76 -8.21 8.49
CA ALA A 183 -10.66 -8.63 9.54
C ALA A 183 -11.33 -7.40 10.16
N ARG A 184 -12.66 -7.44 10.29
CA ARG A 184 -13.42 -6.41 11.01
C ARG A 184 -13.18 -6.58 12.51
N ILE A 185 -12.82 -5.48 13.17
CA ILE A 185 -12.53 -5.47 14.61
C ILE A 185 -13.35 -4.41 15.32
N ALA A 186 -13.60 -4.61 16.61
CA ALA A 186 -14.24 -3.61 17.44
C ALA A 186 -13.35 -2.35 17.55
N PRO A 187 -13.88 -1.13 17.30
CA PRO A 187 -13.08 0.10 17.23
C PRO A 187 -12.82 0.71 18.61
N HIS A 188 -12.10 -0.01 19.47
CA HIS A 188 -11.67 0.48 20.80
C HIS A 188 -10.17 0.32 21.05
N TRP A 189 -9.46 -0.32 20.11
CA TRP A 189 -8.01 -0.48 20.20
C TRP A 189 -7.29 0.66 19.48
N PRO A 190 -6.28 1.30 20.10
CA PRO A 190 -5.47 2.28 19.39
C PRO A 190 -4.59 1.60 18.33
N PHE A 191 -4.18 2.36 17.30
CA PHE A 191 -3.28 1.89 16.24
C PHE A 191 -2.05 1.09 16.72
N SER A 192 -1.48 1.44 17.88
CA SER A 192 -0.33 0.72 18.43
C SER A 192 -0.64 -0.74 18.77
N LYS A 193 -1.85 -1.02 19.28
CA LYS A 193 -2.35 -2.36 19.62
C LYS A 193 -2.78 -3.12 18.37
N VAL A 194 -3.48 -2.47 17.44
CA VAL A 194 -3.84 -3.09 16.15
C VAL A 194 -2.60 -3.50 15.36
N ARG A 195 -1.58 -2.64 15.32
CA ARG A 195 -0.30 -2.95 14.69
C ARG A 195 0.46 -4.07 15.41
N LEU A 196 0.41 -4.12 16.74
CA LEU A 196 1.01 -5.21 17.50
C LEU A 196 0.32 -6.54 17.17
N ALA A 197 -1.01 -6.57 17.12
CA ALA A 197 -1.77 -7.75 16.73
C ALA A 197 -1.41 -8.22 15.31
N ALA A 198 -1.30 -7.29 14.34
CA ALA A 198 -0.83 -7.62 12.99
C ALA A 198 0.60 -8.20 12.99
N GLN A 199 1.49 -7.66 13.84
CA GLN A 199 2.85 -8.18 13.98
C GLN A 199 2.87 -9.56 14.64
N THR A 200 1.97 -9.84 15.58
CA THR A 200 1.79 -11.18 16.17
C THR A 200 1.37 -12.17 15.09
N ILE A 201 0.40 -11.83 14.25
CA ILE A 201 0.01 -12.68 13.11
C ILE A 201 1.19 -12.92 12.19
N ALA A 202 1.93 -11.87 11.82
CA ALA A 202 3.11 -12.01 10.97
C ALA A 202 4.15 -12.99 11.53
N ARG A 203 4.42 -12.92 12.83
CA ARG A 203 5.35 -13.82 13.53
C ARG A 203 4.83 -15.24 13.59
N GLU A 204 3.54 -15.42 13.83
CA GLU A 204 2.92 -16.75 13.90
C GLU A 204 2.87 -17.42 12.52
N VAL A 205 2.59 -16.65 11.46
CA VAL A 205 2.68 -17.12 10.07
C VAL A 205 4.11 -17.50 9.71
N GLU A 206 5.11 -16.67 10.05
CA GLU A 206 6.54 -17.01 9.87
C GLU A 206 6.93 -18.26 10.68
N ARG A 207 6.39 -18.45 11.89
CA ARG A 207 6.65 -19.65 12.70
C ARG A 207 6.10 -20.92 12.05
N ARG A 208 4.92 -20.84 11.43
CA ARG A 208 4.27 -21.98 10.73
C ARG A 208 4.90 -22.25 9.35
N MET A 209 5.41 -21.21 8.68
CA MET A 209 6.02 -21.32 7.36
C MET A 209 7.35 -20.53 7.24
N PRO A 210 8.42 -20.94 7.95
CA PRO A 210 9.67 -20.17 8.04
C PRO A 210 10.41 -20.01 6.70
N ASP A 211 10.22 -20.94 5.76
CA ASP A 211 10.80 -20.88 4.41
C ASP A 211 9.91 -20.14 3.40
N ALA A 212 8.73 -19.67 3.82
CA ALA A 212 7.73 -19.06 2.94
C ALA A 212 7.43 -17.61 3.30
N ALA A 213 7.39 -17.32 4.59
CA ALA A 213 6.92 -16.06 5.13
C ALA A 213 7.98 -15.45 6.03
N THR A 214 7.95 -14.13 6.14
CA THR A 214 8.87 -13.40 7.01
C THR A 214 8.18 -12.21 7.68
N SER A 215 8.51 -11.99 8.95
CA SER A 215 8.12 -10.79 9.71
C SER A 215 9.32 -9.88 10.00
N ARG A 216 10.45 -10.09 9.31
CA ARG A 216 11.70 -9.35 9.55
C ARG A 216 11.54 -7.87 9.26
N TRP A 217 12.01 -7.05 10.21
CA TRP A 217 11.92 -5.60 10.12
C TRP A 217 12.72 -5.06 8.92
N TRP A 218 13.93 -5.55 8.71
CA TRP A 218 14.85 -5.04 7.70
C TRP A 218 14.61 -5.67 6.34
N LYS A 219 14.41 -4.83 5.32
CA LYS A 219 14.19 -5.29 3.94
C LYS A 219 15.29 -6.23 3.44
N GLU A 220 16.55 -5.95 3.78
CA GLU A 220 17.70 -6.78 3.39
C GLU A 220 17.74 -8.18 4.04
N GLU A 221 16.93 -8.42 5.07
CA GLU A 221 16.83 -9.71 5.76
C GLU A 221 15.59 -10.51 5.33
N ARG A 222 14.73 -9.93 4.48
CA ARG A 222 13.48 -10.57 4.05
C ARG A 222 13.73 -11.54 2.90
N GLN A 223 13.19 -12.74 3.04
CA GLN A 223 13.06 -13.74 2.00
C GLN A 223 11.62 -14.27 2.01
N GLY A 224 11.12 -14.76 0.86
CA GLY A 224 9.73 -15.20 0.75
C GLY A 224 8.71 -14.05 0.78
N VAL A 225 7.57 -14.27 1.40
CA VAL A 225 6.43 -13.34 1.51
C VAL A 225 6.56 -12.54 2.80
N PHE A 226 6.71 -11.23 2.69
CA PHE A 226 6.71 -10.36 3.87
C PHE A 226 5.27 -10.10 4.32
N VAL A 227 4.95 -10.46 5.55
CA VAL A 227 3.66 -10.11 6.17
C VAL A 227 3.79 -8.69 6.76
N ASP A 228 3.38 -7.67 5.99
CA ASP A 228 3.62 -6.26 6.31
C ASP A 228 2.68 -5.72 7.38
N PHE A 229 3.02 -6.03 8.63
CA PHE A 229 2.31 -5.51 9.80
C PHE A 229 2.35 -3.97 9.91
N ASN A 230 3.26 -3.26 9.22
CA ASN A 230 3.32 -1.80 9.32
C ASN A 230 2.19 -1.11 8.56
N GLN A 231 1.43 -1.80 7.70
CA GLN A 231 0.23 -1.24 7.08
C GLN A 231 -0.86 -0.87 8.10
N ASN A 232 -0.79 -1.42 9.32
CA ASN A 232 -1.67 -1.09 10.44
C ASN A 232 -1.14 0.07 11.29
N ALA A 233 -0.05 0.74 10.89
CA ALA A 233 0.39 1.96 11.56
C ALA A 233 -0.50 3.14 11.16
N LYS A 234 -0.62 4.14 12.05
CA LYS A 234 -1.27 5.42 11.71
C LYS A 234 -0.60 6.05 10.49
N ASP A 235 -1.38 6.70 9.63
CA ASP A 235 -0.93 7.30 8.36
C ASP A 235 -0.50 6.29 7.28
N ARG A 236 -0.94 5.04 7.38
CA ARG A 236 -0.79 4.02 6.33
C ARG A 236 -2.16 3.66 5.76
N THR A 237 -2.22 3.68 4.44
CA THR A 237 -3.42 3.39 3.66
C THR A 237 -3.14 2.20 2.75
N VAL A 238 -4.10 1.30 2.66
CA VAL A 238 -4.07 0.13 1.77
C VAL A 238 -5.15 0.33 0.72
N ALA A 239 -4.89 -0.07 -0.53
CA ALA A 239 -5.89 0.00 -1.59
C ALA A 239 -7.15 -0.78 -1.18
N SER A 240 -8.32 -0.14 -1.26
CA SER A 240 -9.59 -0.75 -0.84
C SER A 240 -10.01 -1.91 -1.76
N ALA A 241 -10.99 -2.69 -1.31
CA ALA A 241 -11.77 -3.54 -2.21
C ALA A 241 -12.28 -2.76 -3.43
N TYR A 242 -12.30 -3.42 -4.59
CA TYR A 242 -12.70 -2.87 -5.89
C TYR A 242 -11.84 -1.71 -6.42
N SER A 243 -10.73 -1.38 -5.76
CA SER A 243 -9.79 -0.39 -6.29
C SER A 243 -9.12 -0.90 -7.57
N VAL A 244 -9.26 -0.17 -8.68
CA VAL A 244 -8.41 -0.36 -9.85
C VAL A 244 -6.98 0.02 -9.49
N ARG A 245 -6.00 -0.75 -9.94
CA ARG A 245 -4.58 -0.52 -9.70
C ARG A 245 -3.95 0.05 -10.97
N ALA A 246 -2.93 0.88 -10.80
CA ALA A 246 -2.15 1.45 -11.89
C ALA A 246 -1.17 0.41 -12.48
N THR A 247 -1.73 -0.69 -12.99
CA THR A 247 -1.03 -1.73 -13.75
C THR A 247 -1.45 -1.63 -15.22
N PRO A 248 -0.61 -2.04 -16.18
CA PRO A 248 -0.91 -1.90 -17.61
C PRO A 248 -2.23 -2.55 -18.06
N ASP A 249 -2.66 -3.58 -17.35
CA ASP A 249 -3.87 -4.37 -17.57
C ASP A 249 -5.08 -3.91 -16.73
N ALA A 250 -4.97 -2.79 -16.01
CA ALA A 250 -6.04 -2.20 -15.19
C ALA A 250 -6.68 -3.22 -14.22
N ARG A 251 -5.82 -3.96 -13.52
CA ARG A 251 -6.24 -4.97 -12.53
C ARG A 251 -6.91 -4.33 -11.34
N VAL A 252 -7.72 -5.11 -10.66
CA VAL A 252 -8.53 -4.67 -9.52
C VAL A 252 -8.07 -5.39 -8.26
N SER A 253 -8.07 -4.69 -7.13
CA SER A 253 -8.02 -5.31 -5.79
C SER A 253 -9.34 -6.02 -5.52
N ALA A 254 -9.49 -7.24 -6.02
CA ALA A 254 -10.77 -7.95 -6.06
C ALA A 254 -11.01 -8.78 -4.78
N PRO A 255 -12.12 -8.55 -4.06
CA PRO A 255 -12.61 -9.46 -3.03
C PRO A 255 -12.88 -10.86 -3.55
N LEU A 256 -12.62 -11.85 -2.71
CA LEU A 256 -12.78 -13.26 -3.03
C LEU A 256 -13.53 -13.98 -1.91
N HIS A 257 -14.21 -15.07 -2.25
CA HIS A 257 -14.55 -16.10 -1.28
C HIS A 257 -13.32 -16.97 -1.00
N TRP A 258 -13.25 -17.61 0.17
CA TRP A 258 -12.07 -18.40 0.53
C TRP A 258 -11.89 -19.68 -0.31
N ASP A 259 -12.97 -20.24 -0.83
CA ASP A 259 -12.97 -21.46 -1.65
C ASP A 259 -12.35 -21.25 -3.04
N GLU A 260 -12.36 -20.02 -3.57
CA GLU A 260 -11.69 -19.69 -4.84
C GLU A 260 -10.23 -19.24 -4.68
N VAL A 261 -9.78 -18.89 -3.47
CA VAL A 261 -8.41 -18.41 -3.21
C VAL A 261 -7.31 -19.37 -3.71
N PRO A 262 -7.43 -20.70 -3.55
CA PRO A 262 -6.40 -21.64 -4.02
C PRO A 262 -6.09 -21.55 -5.52
N ASP A 263 -7.09 -21.19 -6.33
CA ASP A 263 -7.05 -21.27 -7.78
C ASP A 263 -7.16 -19.88 -8.46
N CYS A 264 -7.26 -18.79 -7.68
CA CYS A 264 -7.43 -17.46 -8.24
C CYS A 264 -6.16 -16.96 -8.96
N ASP A 265 -6.33 -16.29 -10.10
CA ASP A 265 -5.27 -15.53 -10.76
C ASP A 265 -5.60 -14.03 -10.69
N PRO A 266 -4.70 -13.17 -10.16
CA PRO A 266 -4.95 -11.73 -10.07
C PRO A 266 -5.15 -11.06 -11.44
N ARG A 267 -4.71 -11.69 -12.54
CA ARG A 267 -4.89 -11.20 -13.92
C ARG A 267 -6.33 -11.33 -14.41
N ASP A 268 -7.13 -12.21 -13.80
CA ASP A 268 -8.53 -12.41 -14.19
C ASP A 268 -9.44 -11.29 -13.67
N PHE A 269 -8.97 -10.50 -12.70
CA PHE A 269 -9.74 -9.42 -12.08
C PHE A 269 -9.31 -8.06 -12.62
N THR A 270 -10.07 -7.56 -13.58
CA THR A 270 -9.81 -6.27 -14.26
C THR A 270 -11.04 -5.38 -14.21
N VAL A 271 -10.84 -4.12 -14.59
CA VAL A 271 -11.92 -3.15 -14.85
C VAL A 271 -13.02 -3.71 -15.78
N HIS A 272 -12.71 -4.66 -16.65
CA HIS A 272 -13.67 -5.27 -17.57
C HIS A 272 -14.45 -6.44 -16.96
N THR A 273 -13.78 -7.29 -16.17
CA THR A 273 -14.35 -8.57 -15.70
C THR A 273 -15.06 -8.45 -14.36
N VAL A 274 -14.59 -7.57 -13.48
CA VAL A 274 -15.12 -7.45 -12.11
C VAL A 274 -16.59 -6.97 -12.03
N PRO A 275 -17.09 -6.06 -12.90
CA PRO A 275 -18.49 -5.65 -12.84
C PRO A 275 -19.48 -6.81 -13.05
N THR A 276 -19.25 -7.63 -14.09
CA THR A 276 -20.07 -8.82 -14.35
C THR A 276 -19.99 -9.80 -13.20
N ARG A 277 -18.77 -10.05 -12.70
CA ARG A 277 -18.52 -10.92 -11.55
C ARG A 277 -19.35 -10.52 -10.32
N LEU A 278 -19.34 -9.22 -9.97
CA LEU A 278 -20.11 -8.68 -8.85
C LEU A 278 -21.63 -8.84 -9.08
N ALA A 279 -22.12 -8.58 -10.29
CA ALA A 279 -23.53 -8.71 -10.61
C ALA A 279 -24.02 -10.17 -10.52
N GLU A 280 -23.19 -11.15 -10.89
CA GLU A 280 -23.55 -12.57 -10.91
C GLU A 280 -23.44 -13.24 -9.54
N MET A 281 -22.40 -12.94 -8.76
CA MET A 281 -22.13 -13.65 -7.49
C MET A 281 -22.40 -12.82 -6.24
N GLY A 282 -22.63 -11.51 -6.38
CA GLY A 282 -22.65 -10.60 -5.25
C GLY A 282 -21.25 -10.27 -4.72
N ASP A 283 -21.20 -9.57 -3.59
CA ASP A 283 -19.93 -9.15 -2.97
C ASP A 283 -19.47 -10.18 -1.93
N PRO A 284 -18.29 -10.82 -2.13
CA PRO A 284 -17.74 -11.76 -1.16
C PRO A 284 -17.54 -11.19 0.25
N CYS A 285 -17.39 -9.87 0.38
CA CYS A 285 -17.21 -9.17 1.65
C CYS A 285 -18.51 -8.58 2.22
N ALA A 286 -19.68 -8.86 1.65
CA ALA A 286 -20.95 -8.24 2.06
C ALA A 286 -21.26 -8.39 3.56
N ARG A 287 -20.81 -9.49 4.17
CA ARG A 287 -21.07 -9.83 5.58
C ARG A 287 -19.91 -9.49 6.53
N MET A 288 -18.90 -8.77 6.05
CA MET A 288 -17.73 -8.41 6.87
C MET A 288 -18.10 -7.66 8.15
N ASP A 289 -19.08 -6.76 8.07
CA ASP A 289 -19.53 -5.97 9.22
C ASP A 289 -20.39 -6.76 10.22
N GLU A 290 -20.83 -7.98 9.87
CA GLU A 290 -21.51 -8.89 10.79
C GLU A 290 -20.52 -9.72 11.63
N ALA A 291 -19.25 -9.79 11.20
CA ALA A 291 -18.21 -10.63 11.81
C ALA A 291 -17.17 -9.78 12.57
N VAL A 292 -17.63 -8.89 13.44
CA VAL A 292 -16.77 -8.05 14.29
C VAL A 292 -16.08 -8.92 15.34
N GLY A 293 -14.75 -8.98 15.30
CA GLY A 293 -13.96 -9.66 16.33
C GLY A 293 -13.21 -8.71 17.26
N ASP A 294 -12.49 -9.28 18.22
CA ASP A 294 -11.63 -8.57 19.18
C ASP A 294 -10.16 -9.00 19.00
N LEU A 295 -9.22 -8.18 19.50
CA LEU A 295 -7.78 -8.41 19.43
C LEU A 295 -7.19 -9.04 20.70
N ASP A 296 -7.97 -9.22 21.77
CA ASP A 296 -7.49 -9.74 23.07
C ASP A 296 -6.58 -10.96 22.93
N ARG A 297 -7.01 -12.00 22.19
CA ARG A 297 -6.23 -13.24 22.00
C ARG A 297 -4.89 -13.01 21.31
N LEU A 298 -4.87 -12.15 20.29
CA LEU A 298 -3.62 -11.78 19.59
C LEU A 298 -2.70 -10.95 20.47
N LEU A 299 -3.25 -10.14 21.36
CA LEU A 299 -2.47 -9.35 22.31
C LEU A 299 -1.89 -10.24 23.42
N THR A 300 -2.64 -11.22 23.93
CA THR A 300 -2.12 -12.26 24.83
C THR A 300 -1.01 -13.07 24.15
N LEU A 301 -1.22 -13.53 22.92
CA LEU A 301 -0.19 -14.23 22.15
C LEU A 301 1.05 -13.35 21.92
N ALA A 302 0.88 -12.03 21.76
CA ALA A 302 2.01 -11.11 21.65
C ALA A 302 2.88 -11.11 22.92
N GLU A 303 2.27 -11.22 24.09
CA GLU A 303 2.96 -11.29 25.39
C GLU A 303 3.71 -12.61 25.53
N GLU A 304 3.08 -13.73 25.16
CA GLU A 304 3.69 -15.07 25.17
C GLU A 304 4.89 -15.19 24.24
N LEU A 305 4.79 -14.63 23.03
CA LEU A 305 5.88 -14.61 22.06
C LEU A 305 7.02 -13.65 22.48
N GLY A 306 6.82 -12.82 23.50
CA GLY A 306 7.79 -11.83 23.95
C GLY A 306 7.99 -10.66 22.97
N PRO A 307 8.88 -9.70 23.32
CA PRO A 307 9.00 -8.46 22.58
C PRO A 307 9.48 -8.69 21.13
N PRO A 308 8.87 -8.02 20.15
CA PRO A 308 9.31 -8.12 18.76
C PRO A 308 10.70 -7.49 18.60
N GLU A 309 11.41 -7.92 17.55
CA GLU A 309 12.69 -7.34 17.14
C GLU A 309 12.48 -5.84 16.85
N LYS A 310 13.08 -4.97 17.68
CA LYS A 310 12.88 -3.52 17.61
C LYS A 310 13.73 -2.91 16.50
N ALA A 311 13.18 -1.90 15.83
CA ALA A 311 14.00 -0.92 15.14
C ALA A 311 14.90 -0.22 16.19
N PRO A 312 16.22 -0.12 16.01
CA PRO A 312 17.10 0.50 16.97
C PRO A 312 16.74 1.98 17.15
N THR A 313 16.58 2.39 18.40
CA THR A 313 16.35 3.77 18.80
C THR A 313 17.61 4.63 18.55
N ARG A 314 17.41 5.93 18.28
CA ARG A 314 18.48 6.93 18.03
C ARG A 314 19.61 6.98 19.08
N ALA A 315 19.40 6.42 20.27
CA ALA A 315 20.29 6.50 21.42
C ALA A 315 21.60 5.68 21.33
N GLY A 316 21.84 4.93 20.25
CA GLY A 316 23.04 4.09 20.06
C GLY A 316 23.80 4.35 18.75
N LYS A 317 23.84 5.59 18.26
CA LYS A 317 24.53 5.92 17.01
C LYS A 317 26.05 6.08 17.25
N PRO A 318 26.91 5.43 16.44
CA PRO A 318 28.27 5.90 16.23
C PRO A 318 28.25 7.35 15.71
N THR A 319 29.34 8.09 15.86
CA THR A 319 29.48 9.53 15.57
C THR A 319 29.02 10.00 14.17
N ASP A 320 28.86 9.09 13.21
CA ASP A 320 28.35 9.34 11.83
C ASP A 320 26.82 9.07 11.65
N GLY A 321 26.15 8.59 12.69
CA GLY A 321 24.69 8.53 12.74
C GLY A 321 23.99 7.56 11.77
N ARG A 322 24.71 6.70 11.04
CA ARG A 322 24.12 5.64 10.18
C ARG A 322 24.33 4.25 10.80
N ARG A 323 23.27 3.44 10.81
CA ARG A 323 23.34 2.01 11.20
C ARG A 323 24.18 1.25 10.15
N ARG A 324 25.12 0.43 10.61
CA ARG A 324 25.72 -0.62 9.78
C ARG A 324 24.74 -1.80 9.70
N SER A 325 24.34 -2.17 8.48
CA SER A 325 23.54 -3.37 8.26
C SER A 325 24.31 -4.61 8.71
N SER A 326 23.60 -5.63 9.19
CA SER A 326 24.15 -6.98 9.46
C SER A 326 24.56 -7.68 8.16
N LYS A 327 23.99 -7.25 7.03
CA LYS A 327 24.24 -7.74 5.69
C LYS A 327 25.32 -6.90 4.98
N PRO A 328 26.08 -7.45 4.02
CA PRO A 328 27.05 -6.72 3.22
C PRO A 328 26.34 -5.83 2.18
N LEU A 329 25.70 -4.77 2.67
CA LEU A 329 24.82 -3.90 1.90
C LEU A 329 25.56 -2.67 1.37
N ILE A 330 25.40 -2.39 0.07
CA ILE A 330 25.89 -1.17 -0.58
C ILE A 330 24.73 -0.36 -1.15
N GLU A 331 24.90 0.96 -1.24
CA GLU A 331 23.98 1.87 -1.93
C GLU A 331 24.57 2.25 -3.28
N VAL A 332 23.77 2.14 -4.35
CA VAL A 332 24.25 2.30 -5.73
C VAL A 332 23.78 3.62 -6.34
N ALA A 333 22.54 4.03 -6.05
CA ALA A 333 21.98 5.23 -6.64
C ALA A 333 20.81 5.79 -5.82
N ARG A 334 20.59 7.10 -5.95
CA ARG A 334 19.35 7.81 -5.64
C ARG A 334 18.90 8.57 -6.88
N THR A 335 17.66 8.39 -7.28
CA THR A 335 17.14 8.94 -8.54
C THR A 335 15.74 9.51 -8.35
N LYS A 336 15.33 10.36 -9.30
CA LYS A 336 14.00 10.98 -9.26
C LYS A 336 12.95 10.00 -9.75
N THR A 337 13.28 9.22 -10.80
CA THR A 337 12.36 8.26 -11.41
C THR A 337 12.83 6.82 -11.24
N ARG A 338 11.91 5.87 -11.41
CA ARG A 338 12.23 4.45 -11.35
C ARG A 338 13.13 4.02 -12.50
N ASP A 339 12.90 4.55 -13.70
CA ASP A 339 13.66 4.21 -14.89
C ASP A 339 15.13 4.64 -14.76
N GLU A 340 15.39 5.83 -14.22
CA GLU A 340 16.73 6.27 -13.84
C GLU A 340 17.38 5.31 -12.82
N ALA A 341 16.60 4.82 -11.84
CA ALA A 341 17.09 3.88 -10.84
C ALA A 341 17.52 2.56 -11.47
N MET A 342 16.71 2.04 -12.41
CA MET A 342 17.00 0.80 -13.14
C MET A 342 18.20 0.97 -14.07
N ALA A 343 18.33 2.09 -14.78
CA ALA A 343 19.50 2.41 -15.60
C ALA A 343 20.80 2.49 -14.77
N ALA A 344 20.71 3.04 -13.55
CA ALA A 344 21.84 3.06 -12.63
C ALA A 344 22.22 1.66 -12.13
N LEU A 345 21.23 0.79 -11.86
CA LEU A 345 21.46 -0.62 -11.54
C LEU A 345 22.16 -1.36 -12.68
N ASP A 346 21.73 -1.17 -13.92
CA ASP A 346 22.34 -1.82 -15.10
C ASP A 346 23.77 -1.33 -15.34
N THR A 347 24.02 -0.04 -15.08
CA THR A 347 25.37 0.53 -15.08
C THR A 347 26.25 -0.15 -14.01
N TRP A 348 25.73 -0.36 -12.80
CA TRP A 348 26.47 -1.07 -11.74
C TRP A 348 26.75 -2.52 -12.12
N ARG A 349 25.77 -3.24 -12.69
CA ARG A 349 25.93 -4.63 -13.15
C ARG A 349 27.02 -4.74 -14.22
N SER A 350 27.08 -3.77 -15.12
CA SER A 350 28.11 -3.72 -16.16
C SER A 350 29.51 -3.45 -15.59
N ARG A 351 29.63 -2.67 -14.51
CA ARG A 351 30.90 -2.43 -13.80
C ARG A 351 31.33 -3.62 -12.94
N HIS A 352 30.40 -4.42 -12.44
CA HIS A 352 30.66 -5.55 -11.54
C HIS A 352 30.05 -6.87 -12.02
N PRO A 353 30.44 -7.37 -13.21
CA PRO A 353 29.78 -8.53 -13.83
C PRO A 353 29.93 -9.83 -13.03
N ALA A 354 31.04 -10.01 -12.29
CA ALA A 354 31.24 -11.18 -11.43
C ALA A 354 30.25 -11.19 -10.25
N ALA A 355 30.19 -10.08 -9.48
CA ALA A 355 29.26 -9.94 -8.39
C ALA A 355 27.79 -9.99 -8.86
N ALA A 356 27.47 -9.36 -9.99
CA ALA A 356 26.12 -9.32 -10.54
C ALA A 356 25.56 -10.71 -10.88
N ARG A 357 26.41 -11.66 -11.33
CA ARG A 357 26.00 -13.04 -11.61
C ARG A 357 25.63 -13.85 -10.37
N CYS A 358 26.12 -13.45 -9.20
CA CYS A 358 25.83 -14.11 -7.94
C CYS A 358 24.58 -13.55 -7.26
N LEU A 359 24.01 -12.44 -7.74
CA LEU A 359 22.85 -11.81 -7.11
C LEU A 359 21.58 -12.61 -7.39
N GLU A 360 20.81 -12.85 -6.33
CA GLU A 360 19.42 -13.26 -6.44
C GLU A 360 18.50 -12.04 -6.61
N PRO A 361 17.27 -12.20 -7.13
CA PRO A 361 16.32 -11.10 -7.25
C PRO A 361 16.08 -10.34 -5.93
N ALA A 362 16.06 -11.04 -4.79
CA ALA A 362 15.85 -10.45 -3.47
C ALA A 362 17.03 -9.60 -2.98
N ASP A 363 18.23 -9.77 -3.55
CA ASP A 363 19.41 -8.98 -3.19
C ASP A 363 19.35 -7.55 -3.74
N VAL A 364 18.55 -7.33 -4.78
CA VAL A 364 18.39 -6.04 -5.43
C VAL A 364 17.23 -5.27 -4.82
N LEU A 365 17.53 -4.31 -3.97
CA LEU A 365 16.55 -3.50 -3.27
C LEU A 365 16.29 -2.19 -4.04
N VAL A 366 15.16 -2.16 -4.75
CA VAL A 366 14.63 -0.94 -5.39
C VAL A 366 13.64 -0.27 -4.43
N ASP A 367 14.11 0.70 -3.65
CA ASP A 367 13.29 1.40 -2.66
C ASP A 367 12.60 2.62 -3.25
N GLY A 368 11.27 2.60 -3.33
CA GLY A 368 10.46 3.81 -3.50
C GLY A 368 10.31 4.55 -2.17
N MET A 369 10.77 5.79 -2.11
CA MET A 369 10.81 6.61 -0.91
C MET A 369 9.90 7.83 -1.09
N ARG A 370 9.14 8.17 -0.04
CA ARG A 370 8.26 9.35 -0.06
C ARG A 370 9.09 10.61 0.23
N GLY A 371 9.11 11.55 -0.73
CA GLY A 371 9.59 12.91 -0.55
C GLY A 371 8.48 13.86 -0.06
N PRO A 372 8.71 15.19 -0.09
CA PRO A 372 7.71 16.18 0.33
C PRO A 372 6.40 16.12 -0.48
N SER A 373 6.52 15.92 -1.80
CA SER A 373 5.39 15.95 -2.74
C SER A 373 5.50 14.93 -3.88
N SER A 374 6.58 14.15 -3.94
CA SER A 374 6.81 13.12 -4.97
C SER A 374 7.45 11.87 -4.38
N ILE A 375 7.44 10.77 -5.14
CA ILE A 375 8.29 9.61 -4.87
C ILE A 375 9.69 9.91 -5.43
N TRP A 376 10.71 9.30 -4.82
CA TRP A 376 12.06 9.18 -5.35
C TRP A 376 12.56 7.76 -5.09
N TYR A 377 13.60 7.32 -5.78
CA TYR A 377 14.04 5.92 -5.73
C TYR A 377 15.47 5.80 -5.24
N ARG A 378 15.75 4.71 -4.52
CA ARG A 378 17.10 4.35 -4.11
C ARG A 378 17.37 2.89 -4.46
N ILE A 379 18.55 2.62 -5.02
CA ILE A 379 19.03 1.25 -5.24
C ILE A 379 20.02 0.88 -4.15
N ARG A 380 19.76 -0.23 -3.47
CA ARG A 380 20.73 -0.90 -2.60
C ARG A 380 20.92 -2.34 -3.05
N ILE A 381 22.11 -2.88 -2.85
CA ILE A 381 22.44 -4.27 -3.22
C ILE A 381 22.98 -4.98 -1.99
N ASN A 382 22.34 -6.10 -1.64
CA ASN A 382 22.80 -7.00 -0.61
C ASN A 382 23.76 -8.02 -1.24
N LEU A 383 25.05 -7.94 -0.91
CA LEU A 383 26.08 -8.81 -1.48
C LEU A 383 26.19 -10.16 -0.75
N GLN A 384 25.14 -10.61 -0.06
CA GLN A 384 25.19 -11.83 0.78
C GLN A 384 25.53 -13.08 -0.03
N HIS A 385 25.02 -13.19 -1.26
CA HIS A 385 25.30 -14.30 -2.17
C HIS A 385 26.59 -14.10 -2.99
N VAL A 386 27.24 -12.94 -2.89
CA VAL A 386 28.55 -12.69 -3.51
C VAL A 386 29.66 -13.19 -2.59
N PRO A 387 30.61 -14.01 -3.06
CA PRO A 387 31.76 -14.44 -2.27
C PRO A 387 32.52 -13.25 -1.67
N PRO A 388 32.94 -13.28 -0.38
CA PRO A 388 33.55 -12.14 0.31
C PRO A 388 34.67 -11.43 -0.46
N GLU A 389 35.52 -12.20 -1.13
CA GLU A 389 36.67 -11.74 -1.93
C GLU A 389 36.27 -11.06 -3.26
N GLN A 390 35.02 -11.25 -3.69
CA GLN A 390 34.47 -10.65 -4.91
C GLN A 390 33.50 -9.49 -4.62
N ARG A 391 33.26 -9.17 -3.34
CA ARG A 391 32.33 -8.11 -2.95
C ARG A 391 32.92 -6.73 -3.30
N PRO A 392 32.29 -5.97 -4.22
CA PRO A 392 32.72 -4.60 -4.44
C PRO A 392 32.48 -3.76 -3.17
N PRO A 393 33.41 -2.86 -2.81
CA PRO A 393 33.20 -1.93 -1.71
C PRO A 393 32.11 -0.91 -2.08
N GLN A 394 31.61 -0.18 -1.08
CA GLN A 394 30.80 1.02 -1.31
C GLN A 394 31.60 2.01 -2.16
N GLN A 395 31.03 2.45 -3.28
CA GLN A 395 31.58 3.46 -4.19
C GLN A 395 30.72 4.73 -4.16
N GLU A 396 31.13 5.76 -4.90
CA GLU A 396 30.26 6.89 -5.17
C GLU A 396 28.98 6.44 -5.89
N LEU A 397 27.88 7.13 -5.59
CA LEU A 397 26.59 6.82 -6.19
C LEU A 397 26.61 7.15 -7.68
N ILE A 398 26.10 6.23 -8.50
CA ILE A 398 25.97 6.44 -9.95
C ILE A 398 25.05 7.64 -10.26
N ALA A 399 24.09 7.90 -9.38
CA ALA A 399 23.27 9.10 -9.34
C ALA A 399 22.97 9.45 -7.87
N ASP A 400 23.00 10.73 -7.50
CA ASP A 400 22.71 11.21 -6.14
C ASP A 400 21.64 12.31 -6.13
N TYR A 401 20.43 11.94 -6.53
CA TYR A 401 19.26 12.81 -6.41
C TYR A 401 18.83 12.96 -4.94
N SER A 402 18.49 14.19 -4.55
CA SER A 402 17.86 14.49 -3.25
C SER A 402 16.56 15.29 -3.47
N PRO A 403 15.40 14.78 -3.02
CA PRO A 403 14.12 15.48 -3.15
C PRO A 403 13.96 16.67 -2.18
N TRP A 404 14.97 16.92 -1.34
CA TRP A 404 14.95 17.95 -0.29
C TRP A 404 15.76 19.19 -0.65
N VAL A 405 16.44 19.19 -1.81
CA VAL A 405 17.17 20.37 -2.30
C VAL A 405 16.17 21.50 -2.53
N GLY A 406 16.32 22.60 -1.78
CA GLY A 406 15.41 23.75 -1.82
C GLY A 406 14.15 23.64 -0.95
N TYR A 407 13.99 22.56 -0.18
CA TYR A 407 12.86 22.42 0.76
C TYR A 407 13.22 22.98 2.15
N SER A 408 12.62 24.11 2.52
CA SER A 408 12.68 24.65 3.89
C SER A 408 11.51 24.11 4.71
N PRO A 409 11.72 23.20 5.69
CA PRO A 409 10.65 22.82 6.59
C PRO A 409 10.21 24.05 7.40
N LYS A 410 8.89 24.27 7.53
CA LYS A 410 8.38 25.26 8.49
C LYS A 410 8.87 24.86 9.89
N PRO A 411 9.37 25.81 10.72
CA PRO A 411 9.81 25.49 12.06
C PRO A 411 8.68 24.82 12.84
N LYS A 412 9.02 23.83 13.65
CA LYS A 412 8.07 23.27 14.61
C LYS A 412 7.58 24.40 15.51
N PRO A 413 6.27 24.52 15.80
CA PRO A 413 5.83 25.38 16.89
C PRO A 413 6.55 24.93 18.16
N ALA A 414 7.07 25.89 18.92
CA ALA A 414 7.70 25.63 20.20
C ALA A 414 6.73 24.82 21.07
N SER A 415 7.19 23.72 21.65
CA SER A 415 6.48 23.05 22.71
C SER A 415 6.44 23.99 23.90
N ASP A 416 5.27 24.52 24.23
CA ASP A 416 5.03 25.13 25.54
C ASP A 416 5.09 24.02 26.58
N THR A 417 6.30 23.77 27.05
CA THR A 417 6.61 23.11 28.31
C THR A 417 7.61 24.01 29.01
N ASP A 418 7.10 25.02 29.69
CA ASP A 418 7.49 25.37 31.07
C ASP A 418 6.85 26.71 31.44
N GLN A 419 5.82 26.66 32.28
CA GLN A 419 5.61 27.63 33.35
C GLN A 419 4.65 27.03 34.38
N THR A 420 5.29 26.48 35.44
CA THR A 420 4.84 26.25 36.83
C THR A 420 3.48 25.65 37.12
#